data_AF-A0A5R8P0P5-F1
#
_entry.id   AF-A0A5R8P0P5-F1
#
_cell.length_a   1.000
_cell.length_b   1.000
_cell.length_c   1.000
_cell.angle_alpha   90.00
_cell.angle_beta   90.00
_cell.angle_gamma   90.00
#
_symmetry.space_group_name_H-M   'P 1'
#
loop_
_entity.id
_entity.type
_entity.pdbx_description
1 polymer ?
#
loop_
_entity_poly.entity_id
_entity_poly.type
_entity_poly.pdbx_seq_one_letter_code
_entity_poly.pdbx_strand_id
1 'polypeptide(L)' 'MSEGKQLWQIRVGVFATRDEMNALIDQIERLLCPDPNHAPPCPVPWSIGYDSEDEMDRSSRELYESLREQYRIESGE' A
#
# COMPACT_ATOMS: atom_id res chain seq x y z
N MET A 1 28.73 8.04 -0.39
CA MET A 1 27.29 7.77 -0.18
C MET A 1 26.55 8.94 -0.79
N SER A 2 25.63 8.75 -1.73
CA SER A 2 25.01 9.89 -2.42
C SER A 2 24.16 10.72 -1.44
N GLU A 3 24.56 11.97 -1.21
CA GLU A 3 23.88 12.96 -0.35
C GLU A 3 22.61 13.55 -0.99
N GLY A 4 21.86 12.74 -1.75
CA GLY A 4 20.69 13.17 -2.53
C GLY A 4 19.43 12.40 -2.16
N LYS A 5 18.26 12.98 -2.49
CA LYS A 5 16.97 12.28 -2.37
C LYS A 5 16.99 11.02 -3.26
N GLN A 6 16.49 9.91 -2.74
CA GLN A 6 16.35 8.65 -3.46
C GLN A 6 14.89 8.22 -3.46
N LEU A 7 14.47 7.45 -4.46
CA LEU A 7 13.18 6.81 -4.46
C LEU A 7 13.22 5.63 -3.47
N TRP A 8 12.31 5.62 -2.52
CA TRP A 8 12.10 4.52 -1.58
C TRP A 8 10.67 4.02 -1.73
N GLN A 9 10.50 2.70 -1.72
CA GLN A 9 9.18 2.08 -1.78
C GLN A 9 8.82 1.51 -0.41
N ILE A 10 7.60 1.81 0.05
CA ILE A 10 6.97 1.15 1.19
C ILE A 10 6.00 0.11 0.60
N ARG A 11 6.06 -1.13 1.08
CA ARG A 11 5.12 -2.19 0.71
C ARG A 11 4.47 -2.76 1.96
N VAL A 12 3.16 -2.95 1.92
CA VAL A 12 2.36 -3.47 3.04
C VAL A 12 1.39 -4.50 2.49
N GLY A 13 1.39 -5.71 3.04
CA GLY A 13 0.40 -6.74 2.73
C GLY A 13 -0.84 -6.56 3.60
N VAL A 14 -2.03 -6.63 3.00
CA VAL A 14 -3.31 -6.45 3.69
C VAL A 14 -4.31 -7.47 3.13
N PHE A 15 -5.00 -8.20 4.02
CA PHE A 15 -6.22 -8.93 3.64
C PHE A 15 -7.40 -7.99 3.73
N ALA A 16 -7.96 -7.64 2.59
CA ALA A 16 -9.05 -6.69 2.46
C ALA A 16 -9.83 -6.94 1.17
N THR A 17 -11.11 -6.59 1.19
CA THR A 17 -11.91 -6.44 -0.03
C THR A 17 -11.41 -5.26 -0.86
N ARG A 18 -11.82 -5.18 -2.13
CA ARG A 18 -11.48 -4.05 -3.01
C ARG A 18 -11.95 -2.71 -2.44
N ASP A 19 -13.12 -2.68 -1.81
CA ASP A 19 -13.69 -1.46 -1.22
C ASP A 19 -12.89 -1.02 0.02
N GLU A 20 -12.50 -1.97 0.87
CA GLU A 20 -11.61 -1.70 2.02
C GLU A 20 -10.24 -1.21 1.58
N MET A 21 -9.67 -1.77 0.51
CA MET A 21 -8.41 -1.29 -0.07
C MET A 21 -8.53 0.13 -0.61
N ASN A 22 -9.60 0.45 -1.34
CA ASN A 22 -9.83 1.82 -1.83
C ASN A 22 -9.95 2.81 -0.66
N ALA A 23 -10.73 2.45 0.37
CA ALA A 23 -10.87 3.28 1.57
C ALA A 23 -9.54 3.45 2.34
N LEU A 24 -8.68 2.43 2.34
CA LEU A 24 -7.34 2.52 2.93
C LEU A 24 -6.44 3.47 2.14
N ILE A 25 -6.48 3.41 0.81
CA ILE A 25 -5.71 4.31 -0.07
C ILE A 25 -6.15 5.76 0.17
N ASP A 26 -7.45 6.05 0.19
CA ASP A 26 -7.98 7.39 0.46
C ASP A 26 -7.49 7.94 1.81
N GLN A 27 -7.40 7.08 2.84
CA GLN A 27 -6.89 7.46 4.15
C GLN A 27 -5.38 7.75 4.12
N ILE A 28 -4.59 6.95 3.41
CA ILE A 28 -3.15 7.16 3.29
C ILE A 28 -2.87 8.44 2.48
N GLU A 29 -3.59 8.69 1.39
CA GLU A 29 -3.46 9.93 0.62
C GLU A 29 -3.70 11.18 1.48
N ARG A 30 -4.76 11.15 2.30
CA ARG A 30 -5.06 12.24 3.26
C ARG A 30 -3.96 12.41 4.31
N LEU A 31 -3.34 11.31 4.76
CA LEU A 31 -2.24 11.35 5.72
C LEU A 31 -0.94 11.91 5.10
N LEU A 32 -0.65 11.56 3.85
CA LEU A 32 0.54 12.00 3.13
C LEU A 32 0.41 13.42 2.59
N CYS A 33 -0.81 13.91 2.36
CA CYS A 33 -1.06 15.25 1.90
C CYS A 33 -0.95 16.27 3.05
N PRO A 34 0.01 17.23 3.00
CA PRO A 34 0.16 18.21 4.06
C PRO A 34 -0.97 19.25 4.12
N ASP A 35 -1.73 19.41 3.02
CA ASP A 35 -2.90 20.27 2.94
C ASP A 35 -3.99 19.58 2.11
N PRO A 36 -5.00 18.94 2.71
CA PRO A 36 -6.01 18.19 1.96
C PRO A 36 -6.93 19.08 1.09
N ASN A 37 -6.89 20.40 1.24
CA ASN A 37 -7.77 21.32 0.50
C ASN A 37 -7.10 21.97 -0.72
N HIS A 38 -5.85 21.59 -1.05
CA HIS A 38 -5.18 22.09 -2.25
C HIS A 38 -5.85 21.58 -3.54
N ALA A 39 -5.72 22.34 -4.63
CA ALA A 39 -6.19 21.89 -5.94
C ALA A 39 -5.27 20.77 -6.47
N PRO A 40 -5.81 19.61 -6.90
CA PRO A 40 -5.00 18.53 -7.42
C PRO A 40 -4.28 18.91 -8.73
N PRO A 41 -3.08 18.34 -9.00
CA PRO A 41 -2.40 17.29 -8.24
C PRO A 41 -1.59 17.81 -7.03
N CYS A 42 -1.29 16.91 -6.09
CA CYS A 42 -0.48 17.26 -4.90
C CYS A 42 0.92 17.76 -5.27
N PRO A 43 1.38 18.90 -4.71
CA PRO A 43 2.71 19.43 -5.00
C PRO A 43 3.84 18.61 -4.37
N VAL A 44 3.54 17.70 -3.44
CA VAL A 44 4.53 16.82 -2.80
C VAL A 44 4.75 15.58 -3.68
N PRO A 45 6.00 15.21 -3.99
CA PRO A 45 6.31 14.12 -4.91
C PRO A 45 6.15 12.75 -4.25
N TRP A 46 4.91 12.25 -4.17
CA TRP A 46 4.58 10.88 -3.81
C TRP A 46 3.58 10.29 -4.82
N SER A 47 3.53 8.97 -4.86
CA SER A 47 2.50 8.21 -5.55
C SER A 47 2.19 7.00 -4.69
N ILE A 48 0.93 6.58 -4.69
CA ILE A 48 0.50 5.36 -4.02
C ILE A 48 -0.36 4.54 -4.98
N GLY A 49 -0.24 3.22 -4.85
CA GLY A 49 -1.02 2.24 -5.58
C GLY A 49 -0.93 0.90 -4.85
N TYR A 50 -1.76 -0.04 -5.27
CA TYR A 50 -1.74 -1.40 -4.78
C TYR A 50 -1.85 -2.35 -5.98
N ASP A 51 -1.22 -3.51 -5.83
CA ASP A 51 -1.38 -4.63 -6.74
C ASP A 51 -2.29 -5.64 -6.06
N SER A 52 -3.22 -6.23 -6.80
CA SER A 52 -3.95 -7.41 -6.35
C SER A 52 -3.02 -8.63 -6.33
N GLU A 53 -3.39 -9.66 -5.57
CA GLU A 53 -2.60 -10.89 -5.50
C GLU A 53 -2.34 -11.51 -6.88
N ASP A 54 -3.32 -11.43 -7.78
CA ASP A 54 -3.21 -11.93 -9.16
C ASP A 54 -2.14 -11.18 -9.97
N GLU A 55 -1.94 -9.89 -9.71
CA GLU A 55 -0.96 -9.03 -10.38
C GLU A 55 0.45 -9.17 -9.78
N MET A 56 0.57 -9.63 -8.53
CA MET A 56 1.85 -9.84 -7.87
C MET A 56 2.65 -10.97 -8.53
N ASP A 57 3.96 -10.77 -8.67
CA ASP A 57 4.89 -11.84 -9.03
C ASP A 57 5.04 -12.86 -7.90
N ARG A 58 5.65 -14.01 -8.21
CA ARG A 58 5.82 -15.10 -7.25
C ARG A 58 6.59 -14.66 -5.99
N SER A 59 7.70 -13.94 -6.16
CA SER A 59 8.51 -13.47 -5.03
C SER A 59 7.75 -12.52 -4.12
N SER A 60 6.90 -11.66 -4.68
CA SER A 60 6.06 -10.74 -3.93
C SER A 60 4.99 -11.48 -3.15
N ARG A 61 4.43 -12.55 -3.71
CA ARG A 61 3.50 -13.42 -2.98
C ARG A 61 4.19 -14.14 -1.82
N GLU A 62 5.39 -14.69 -2.03
CA GLU A 62 6.16 -15.39 -1.00
C GLU A 62 6.45 -14.49 0.23
N LEU A 63 6.71 -13.19 0.01
CA LEU A 63 6.92 -12.22 1.10
C LEU A 63 5.74 -12.13 2.10
N TYR A 64 4.53 -12.49 1.67
CA TYR A 64 3.31 -12.36 2.48
C TYR A 64 2.73 -13.73 2.90
N GLU A 65 3.48 -14.82 2.81
CA GLU A 65 3.01 -16.16 3.25
C GLU A 65 2.59 -16.18 4.72
N SER A 66 3.36 -15.56 5.61
CA SER A 66 3.03 -15.49 7.03
C SER A 66 1.73 -14.72 7.30
N LEU A 67 1.45 -13.69 6.51
CA LEU A 67 0.20 -12.94 6.59
C LEU A 67 -0.99 -13.79 6.12
N ARG A 68 -0.82 -14.58 5.05
CA ARG A 68 -1.86 -15.55 4.62
C ARG A 68 -2.13 -16.60 5.69
N GLU A 69 -1.10 -17.10 6.35
CA GLU A 69 -1.24 -18.02 7.47
C GLU A 69 -2.03 -17.39 8.62
N GLN A 70 -1.67 -16.16 8.99
CA GLN A 70 -2.36 -15.43 10.05
C GLN A 70 -3.84 -15.23 9.71
N TYR A 71 -4.17 -14.77 8.49
CA TYR A 71 -5.55 -14.62 8.06
C TYR A 71 -6.33 -15.93 8.16
N ARG A 72 -5.75 -17.06 7.72
CA ARG A 72 -6.38 -18.38 7.81
C ARG A 72 -6.73 -18.78 9.26
N ILE A 73 -5.77 -18.56 10.16
CA ILE A 73 -5.93 -18.88 11.59
C ILE A 73 -7.00 -18.00 12.24
N GLU A 74 -7.02 -16.70 11.92
CA GLU A 74 -7.91 -15.72 12.57
C GLU A 74 -9.32 -15.70 11.98
N SER A 75 -9.48 -15.93 10.68
CA SER A 75 -10.77 -15.99 10.01
C SER A 75 -11.48 -17.34 10.21
N GLY A 76 -10.71 -18.41 10.46
CA GLY A 76 -11.24 -19.77 10.51
C GLY A 76 -11.59 -20.35 9.12
N GLU A 77 -11.17 -19.66 8.05
CA GLU A 77 -11.27 -20.07 6.64
C GLU A 77 -9.94 -20.59 6.13
#